data_AF-A0A4Z0E471-F1
#
_entry.id   AF-A0A4Z0E471-F1
#
_cell.length_a   1.000
_cell.length_b   1.000
_cell.length_c   1.000
_cell.angle_alpha   90.00
_cell.angle_beta   90.00
_cell.angle_gamma   90.00
#
_symmetry.space_group_name_H-M   'P 1'
#
loop_
_entity.id
_entity.type
_entity.pdbx_description
1 polymer ?
#
loop_
_entity_poly.entity_id
_entity_poly.type
_entity_poly.pdbx_seq_one_letter_code
_entity_poly.pdbx_strand_id
1 'polypeptide(L)'
;MKGVLALYDELKPYRATSDVSRTAHAATAAAVDRLVVDLDRVIPGLVSDIDGSVTYAVSDDAETYSVLDEVARRALCTDARVLCASRAELPAGCALAAILRYPF
;
A
#
# COMPACT_ATOMS: atom_id res chain seq x y z
N MET A 1 -14.75 3.22 -6.27
CA MET A 1 -13.48 2.74 -6.85
C MET A 1 -12.98 3.58 -8.03
N LYS A 2 -13.72 3.67 -9.14
CA LYS A 2 -13.29 4.40 -10.37
C LYS A 2 -12.73 5.81 -10.13
N GLY A 3 -13.38 6.64 -9.31
CA GLY A 3 -12.90 8.00 -9.04
C GLY A 3 -11.58 8.08 -8.25
N VAL A 4 -11.24 7.06 -7.46
CA VAL A 4 -9.95 7.01 -6.75
C VAL A 4 -8.83 6.62 -7.71
N LEU A 5 -9.10 5.68 -8.62
CA LEU A 5 -8.12 5.24 -9.62
C LEU A 5 -7.85 6.32 -10.68
N ALA A 6 -8.88 7.08 -11.08
CA ALA A 6 -8.68 8.26 -11.93
C ALA A 6 -7.78 9.31 -11.26
N LEU A 7 -8.02 9.63 -9.99
CA LEU A 7 -7.17 10.55 -9.22
C LEU A 7 -5.73 9.99 -9.05
N TYR A 8 -5.60 8.69 -8.87
CA TYR A 8 -4.29 8.02 -8.81
C TYR A 8 -3.49 8.24 -10.12
N ASP A 9 -4.13 8.13 -11.29
CA ASP A 9 -3.46 8.38 -12.56
C ASP A 9 -3.10 9.86 -12.76
N GLU A 10 -3.96 10.79 -12.34
CA GLU A 10 -3.70 12.24 -12.41
C GLU A 10 -2.52 12.68 -11.54
N LEU A 11 -2.31 12.03 -10.39
CA LEU A 11 -1.29 12.42 -9.41
C LEU A 11 0.08 11.76 -9.64
N LYS A 12 0.21 10.93 -10.67
CA LYS A 12 1.51 10.37 -11.09
C LYS A 12 2.42 11.45 -11.67
N PRO A 13 3.74 11.32 -11.52
CA PRO A 13 4.46 10.33 -10.70
C PRO A 13 4.68 10.79 -9.24
N TYR A 14 4.28 12.02 -8.89
CA TYR A 14 4.77 12.69 -7.67
C TYR A 14 4.02 12.31 -6.40
N ARG A 15 2.72 12.03 -6.49
CA ARG A 15 1.86 11.74 -5.32
C ARG A 15 1.07 10.45 -5.47
N ALA A 16 1.44 9.62 -6.43
CA ALA A 16 0.83 8.32 -6.66
C ALA A 16 1.91 7.26 -6.91
N THR A 17 1.80 6.12 -6.23
CA THR A 17 2.76 5.00 -6.35
C THR A 17 2.05 3.66 -6.27
N SER A 18 2.53 2.68 -7.04
CA SER A 18 2.15 1.26 -6.91
C SER A 18 3.29 0.41 -6.29
N ASP A 19 4.39 1.05 -5.92
CA ASP A 19 5.52 0.39 -5.28
C ASP A 19 5.22 0.11 -3.80
N VAL A 20 5.34 -1.16 -3.41
CA VAL A 20 5.01 -1.63 -2.06
C VAL A 20 5.98 -1.05 -1.04
N SER A 21 7.28 -1.07 -1.31
CA SER A 21 8.31 -0.58 -0.39
C SER A 21 8.16 0.92 -0.13
N ARG A 22 7.98 1.73 -1.18
CA ARG A 22 7.72 3.17 -1.06
C ARG A 22 6.43 3.44 -0.29
N THR A 23 5.40 2.64 -0.53
CA THR A 23 4.13 2.79 0.21
C THR A 23 4.28 2.43 1.68
N ALA A 24 5.10 1.44 2.04
CA ALA A 24 5.38 1.08 3.43
C ALA A 24 6.11 2.19 4.19
N HIS A 25 7.13 2.80 3.59
CA HIS A 25 7.76 4.00 4.12
C HIS A 25 6.75 5.15 4.29
N ALA A 26 5.92 5.40 3.27
CA ALA A 26 4.91 6.45 3.32
C ALA A 26 3.83 6.21 4.39
N ALA A 27 3.36 4.97 4.53
CA ALA A 27 2.38 4.59 5.56
C ALA A 27 2.95 4.75 6.97
N THR A 28 4.22 4.42 7.16
CA THR A 28 4.94 4.62 8.44
C THR A 28 5.10 6.10 8.76
N ALA A 29 5.32 6.94 7.76
CA ALA A 29 5.38 8.39 7.90
C ALA A 29 4.00 9.09 7.96
N ALA A 30 2.89 8.34 8.04
CA ALA A 30 1.52 8.87 7.96
C ALA A 30 1.23 9.72 6.71
N ALA A 31 1.94 9.44 5.61
CA ALA A 31 1.90 10.21 4.36
C ALA A 31 0.84 9.72 3.37
N VAL A 32 0.12 8.63 3.67
CA VAL A 32 -0.89 8.05 2.77
C VAL A 32 -2.23 8.80 2.94
N ASP A 33 -2.81 9.26 1.83
CA ASP A 33 -4.17 9.83 1.77
C ASP A 33 -5.20 8.74 1.45
N ARG A 34 -4.92 7.95 0.40
CA ARG A 34 -5.79 6.85 -0.04
C ARG A 34 -4.95 5.65 -0.41
N LEU A 35 -5.48 4.48 -0.12
CA LEU A 35 -4.86 3.21 -0.46
C LEU A 35 -5.92 2.28 -1.07
N VAL A 36 -5.59 1.69 -2.20
CA VAL A 36 -6.34 0.56 -2.77
C VAL A 36 -5.43 -0.66 -2.69
N VAL A 37 -5.88 -1.73 -2.02
CA VAL A 37 -5.11 -2.98 -1.87
C VAL A 37 -5.80 -4.12 -2.59
N ASP A 38 -4.98 -5.03 -3.14
CA ASP A 38 -5.45 -6.31 -3.70
C ASP A 38 -5.80 -7.25 -2.55
N LEU A 39 -7.09 -7.60 -2.40
CA LEU A 39 -7.55 -8.43 -1.28
C LEU A 39 -7.03 -9.87 -1.38
N ASP A 40 -6.82 -10.36 -2.60
CA ASP A 40 -6.47 -11.77 -2.84
C ASP A 40 -4.95 -12.01 -2.77
N ARG A 41 -4.16 -10.95 -2.56
CA ARG A 41 -2.71 -11.02 -2.64
C ARG A 41 -2.08 -11.00 -1.26
N VAL A 42 -1.29 -12.04 -1.00
CA VAL A 42 -0.42 -12.12 0.18
C VAL A 42 1.01 -11.89 -0.26
N ILE A 43 1.66 -10.90 0.35
CA ILE A 43 3.11 -10.69 0.25
C ILE A 43 3.74 -11.02 1.60
N PRO A 44 4.42 -12.17 1.74
CA PRO A 44 5.10 -12.55 2.97
C PRO A 44 6.26 -11.59 3.26
N GLY A 45 6.31 -11.06 4.46
CA GLY A 45 7.41 -10.23 4.93
C GLY A 45 7.08 -9.47 6.20
N LEU A 46 7.95 -8.56 6.57
CA LEU A 46 7.79 -7.69 7.74
C LEU A 46 8.02 -6.24 7.32
N VAL A 47 7.31 -5.34 7.97
CA VAL A 47 7.53 -3.89 7.85
C VAL A 47 8.13 -3.40 9.16
N SER A 48 9.29 -2.76 9.11
CA SER A 48 9.94 -2.14 10.26
C SER A 48 9.05 -1.04 10.84
N ASP A 49 8.84 -1.07 12.17
CA ASP A 49 8.12 -0.02 12.90
C ASP A 49 8.85 1.33 12.95
N ILE A 50 10.16 1.33 12.67
CA ILE A 50 10.99 2.53 12.80
C ILE A 50 10.89 3.40 11.54
N ASP A 51 11.12 2.79 10.38
CA ASP A 51 11.29 3.50 9.11
C ASP A 51 10.36 3.01 8.01
N GLY A 52 9.65 1.90 8.19
CA GLY A 52 8.81 1.30 7.17
C GLY A 52 9.56 0.45 6.15
N SER A 53 10.82 0.10 6.42
CA SER A 53 11.60 -0.81 5.56
C SER A 53 10.95 -2.19 5.49
N VAL A 54 10.91 -2.76 4.28
CA VAL A 54 10.26 -4.05 4.01
C VAL A 54 11.30 -5.15 3.92
N THR A 55 11.14 -6.19 4.73
CA THR A 55 11.91 -7.44 4.62
C THR A 55 11.01 -8.54 4.09
N TYR A 56 11.23 -8.96 2.85
CA TYR A 56 10.42 -10.03 2.22
C TYR A 56 10.84 -11.40 2.72
N ALA A 57 9.87 -12.28 2.97
CA ALA A 57 10.08 -13.66 3.40
C ALA A 57 9.89 -14.65 2.23
N VAL A 58 10.54 -15.81 2.32
CA VAL A 58 10.50 -16.86 1.29
C VAL A 58 9.29 -17.79 1.46
N SER A 59 8.73 -17.89 2.67
CA SER A 59 7.59 -18.74 3.02
C SER A 59 6.54 -17.95 3.79
N ASP A 60 5.27 -18.28 3.57
CA ASP A 60 4.12 -17.82 4.34
C ASP A 60 4.00 -18.68 5.61
N ASP A 61 5.00 -18.59 6.49
CA ASP A 61 4.98 -19.28 7.77
C ASP A 61 4.17 -18.45 8.79
N ALA A 62 3.54 -19.14 9.76
CA ALA A 62 2.53 -18.62 10.71
C ALA A 62 2.93 -17.43 11.60
N GLU A 63 4.16 -16.92 11.47
CA GLU A 63 4.68 -15.73 12.15
C GLU A 63 4.68 -14.46 11.26
N THR A 64 4.28 -14.57 9.99
CA THR A 64 4.40 -13.49 9.00
C THR A 64 3.06 -12.78 8.81
N TYR A 65 2.99 -11.49 9.18
CA TYR A 65 1.89 -10.62 8.77
C TYR A 65 2.14 -10.18 7.32
N SER A 66 1.14 -10.21 6.44
CA SER A 66 1.38 -9.76 5.07
C SER A 66 1.87 -8.30 5.07
N VAL A 67 2.90 -8.01 4.28
CA VAL A 67 3.38 -6.64 4.06
C VAL A 67 2.22 -5.73 3.65
N LEU A 68 1.30 -6.21 2.82
CA LEU A 68 0.14 -5.43 2.39
C LEU A 68 -0.83 -5.14 3.54
N ASP A 69 -1.07 -6.11 4.41
CA ASP A 69 -1.95 -5.95 5.57
C ASP A 69 -1.36 -4.97 6.57
N GLU A 70 -0.05 -5.02 6.80
CA GLU A 70 0.62 -4.09 7.69
C GLU A 70 0.62 -2.66 7.14
N VAL A 71 0.83 -2.50 5.83
CA VAL A 71 0.69 -1.20 5.14
C VAL A 71 -0.76 -0.68 5.28
N ALA A 72 -1.76 -1.53 5.05
CA ALA A 72 -3.16 -1.17 5.17
C ALA A 72 -3.54 -0.79 6.61
N ARG A 73 -3.05 -1.54 7.60
CA ARG A 73 -3.23 -1.25 9.03
C ARG A 73 -2.67 0.13 9.38
N ARG A 74 -1.43 0.44 8.99
CA ARG A 74 -0.81 1.75 9.25
C ARG A 74 -1.56 2.89 8.57
N ALA A 75 -1.99 2.68 7.34
CA ALA A 75 -2.81 3.66 6.62
C ALA A 75 -4.14 3.93 7.35
N LEU A 76 -4.85 2.88 7.80
CA LEU A 76 -6.08 3.02 8.60
C LEU A 76 -5.84 3.76 9.92
N CYS A 77 -4.75 3.44 10.62
CA CYS A 77 -4.39 4.10 11.88
C CYS A 77 -4.02 5.58 11.73
N THR A 78 -3.80 6.06 10.50
CA THR A 78 -3.38 7.44 10.22
C THR A 78 -4.45 8.24 9.48
N ASP A 79 -5.72 7.81 9.53
CA ASP A 79 -6.87 8.42 8.83
C ASP A 79 -6.83 8.34 7.30
N ALA A 80 -6.01 7.45 6.73
CA ALA A 80 -6.07 7.21 5.29
C ALA A 80 -7.37 6.47 4.92
N ARG A 81 -7.90 6.79 3.73
CA ARG A 81 -9.03 6.03 3.18
C ARG A 81 -8.52 4.76 2.49
N VAL A 82 -8.78 3.61 3.09
CA VAL A 82 -8.41 2.29 2.52
C VAL A 82 -9.60 1.63 1.83
N LEU A 83 -9.34 1.06 0.65
CA LEU A 83 -10.30 0.33 -0.17
C LEU A 83 -9.68 -1.02 -0.58
N CYS A 84 -10.48 -2.07 -0.59
CA CYS A 84 -10.05 -3.37 -1.12
C CYS A 84 -10.61 -3.53 -2.54
N ALA A 85 -9.81 -4.10 -3.43
CA ALA A 85 -10.13 -4.35 -4.83
C ALA A 85 -9.67 -5.75 -5.23
N SER A 86 -10.29 -6.33 -6.25
CA SER A 86 -9.69 -7.49 -6.92
C SER A 86 -8.54 -7.03 -7.82
N ARG A 87 -7.57 -7.90 -8.08
CA ARG A 87 -6.44 -7.63 -8.99
C ARG A 87 -6.84 -7.05 -10.34
N ALA A 88 -7.98 -7.48 -10.91
CA ALA A 88 -8.47 -7.02 -12.22
C ALA A 88 -8.90 -5.54 -12.20
N GLU A 89 -9.18 -5.00 -11.02
CA GLU A 89 -9.61 -3.62 -10.86
C GLU A 89 -8.46 -2.68 -10.49
N LEU A 90 -7.28 -3.22 -10.14
CA LEU A 90 -6.09 -2.43 -9.85
C LEU A 90 -5.31 -2.04 -11.12
N PRO A 91 -4.69 -0.84 -11.14
CA PRO A 91 -3.88 -0.39 -12.26
C PRO A 91 -2.76 -1.39 -12.58
N ALA A 92 -2.71 -1.86 -13.83
CA ALA A 92 -1.70 -2.82 -14.29
C ALA A 92 -1.59 -4.11 -13.42
N GLY A 93 -2.63 -4.48 -12.67
CA GLY A 93 -2.63 -5.65 -11.79
C GLY A 93 -1.56 -5.61 -10.69
N CYS A 94 -1.21 -4.40 -10.22
CA CYS A 94 -0.31 -4.20 -9.09
C CYS A 94 -0.91 -4.73 -7.78
N ALA A 95 -0.07 -4.86 -6.74
CA ALA A 95 -0.51 -5.31 -5.43
C ALA A 95 -1.27 -4.23 -4.63
N LEU A 96 -0.92 -2.96 -4.86
CA LEU A 96 -1.56 -1.80 -4.26
C LEU A 96 -1.44 -0.58 -5.16
N ALA A 97 -2.31 0.40 -4.94
CA ALA A 97 -2.22 1.74 -5.49
C ALA A 97 -2.41 2.76 -4.36
N ALA A 98 -1.38 3.55 -4.10
CA ALA A 98 -1.37 4.56 -3.05
C ALA A 98 -1.39 5.96 -3.63
N ILE A 99 -2.17 6.83 -3.00
CA ILE A 99 -2.16 8.28 -3.19
C ILE A 99 -1.63 8.89 -1.90
N LEU A 100 -0.64 9.76 -2.03
CA LEU A 100 0.09 10.37 -0.92
C LEU A 100 -0.41 11.79 -0.65
N ARG A 101 -0.36 12.23 0.60
CA ARG A 101 -0.72 13.58 1.07
C ARG A 101 0.24 14.65 0.54
N TYR A 102 1.50 14.28 0.29
CA TYR A 102 2.56 15.13 -0.23
C TYR A 102 3.56 14.27 -1.03
N PRO A 103 4.44 14.89 -1.85
CA PRO A 103 5.51 14.15 -2.54
C PRO A 103 6.45 13.46 -1.55
N PHE A 104 6.75 12.18 -1.80
CA PHE A 104 7.51 11.31 -0.91
C PHE A 104 8.64 10.59 -1.65
#